data_AF-A0A6M3XYP3-F1
#
_entry.id   AF-A0A6M3XYP3-F1
#
_cell.length_a   1.000
_cell.length_b   1.000
_cell.length_c   1.000
_cell.angle_alpha   90.00
_cell.angle_beta   90.00
_cell.angle_gamma   90.00
#
_symmetry.space_group_name_H-M   'P 1'
#
loop_
_entity.id
_entity.type
_entity.pdbx_description
1 polymer ?
#
loop_
_entity_poly.entity_id
_entity_poly.type
_entity_poly.pdbx_seq_one_letter_code
_entity_poly.pdbx_strand_id
1 'polypeptide(L)'
;MDKKNNTGEENTGDRNSSYWNSGYWNSGDRNSGDRNSGDRNSGNWNSGDRNSGIFNTNEPKMRAFNKDTDMTYTEFREKFGYKDIDFPLNVWRGKEEMTDEEKKLVEGWEQRGGYLKTLSYKKAWAEGWRNATQEQKDWYKSLPNFDKTIFASITGIDLKEEQPKETIEIDGVKYKRIV
;
A
#
# COMPACT_ATOMS: atom_id res chain seq x y z
N MET A 1 30.93 -0.13 -28.21
CA MET A 1 30.00 -0.49 -27.13
C MET A 1 30.45 0.28 -25.90
N ASP A 2 29.64 1.24 -25.46
CA ASP A 2 29.92 1.98 -24.23
C ASP A 2 29.82 1.00 -23.05
N LYS A 3 30.96 0.72 -22.42
CA LYS A 3 31.00 -0.14 -21.23
C LYS A 3 30.37 0.64 -20.08
N LYS A 4 29.19 0.21 -19.67
CA LYS A 4 28.59 0.60 -18.39
C LYS A 4 29.46 0.02 -17.27
N ASN A 5 30.05 0.88 -16.45
CA ASN A 5 30.90 0.55 -15.32
C ASN A 5 30.07 0.38 -14.03
N ASN A 6 29.01 -0.42 -14.08
CA ASN A 6 28.23 -0.73 -12.88
C ASN A 6 28.89 -1.89 -12.11
N THR A 7 28.89 -1.81 -10.77
CA THR A 7 29.24 -2.92 -9.89
C THR A 7 27.99 -3.43 -9.17
N GLY A 8 27.79 -4.75 -9.11
CA GLY A 8 26.55 -5.37 -8.62
C GLY A 8 25.52 -5.61 -9.73
N GLU A 9 24.30 -6.00 -9.37
CA GLU A 9 23.29 -6.51 -10.30
C GLU A 9 22.11 -5.54 -10.49
N GLU A 10 21.43 -5.64 -11.63
CA GLU A 10 20.16 -4.96 -11.94
C GLU A 10 20.23 -3.42 -11.92
N ASN A 11 21.44 -2.86 -12.11
CA ASN A 11 21.65 -1.44 -12.30
C ASN A 11 21.37 -1.01 -13.75
N THR A 12 20.59 0.06 -13.92
CA THR A 12 20.35 0.72 -15.20
C THR A 12 21.06 2.08 -15.23
N GLY A 13 21.92 2.33 -16.22
CA GLY A 13 22.73 3.55 -16.34
C GLY A 13 24.22 3.24 -16.28
N ASP A 14 25.04 4.13 -15.71
CA ASP A 14 26.50 3.97 -15.65
C ASP A 14 27.07 4.37 -14.27
N ARG A 15 28.14 3.67 -13.85
CA ARG A 15 28.89 3.90 -12.59
C ARG A 15 28.08 3.80 -11.31
N ASN A 16 27.02 3.00 -11.29
CA ASN A 16 26.32 2.66 -10.06
C ASN A 16 27.01 1.48 -9.34
N SER A 17 26.98 1.48 -8.02
CA SER A 17 27.44 0.35 -7.19
C SER A 17 26.33 -0.24 -6.33
N SER A 18 26.38 -1.55 -6.11
CA SER A 18 25.37 -2.37 -5.41
C SER A 18 24.17 -2.73 -6.29
N TYR A 19 22.93 -2.72 -5.80
CA TYR A 19 21.81 -3.34 -6.51
C TYR A 19 20.70 -2.35 -6.89
N TRP A 20 20.05 -2.60 -8.03
CA TRP A 20 18.78 -1.95 -8.42
C TRP A 20 18.81 -0.42 -8.58
N ASN A 21 19.97 0.20 -8.84
CA ASN A 21 20.04 1.64 -9.07
C ASN A 21 19.67 2.00 -10.52
N SER A 22 18.99 3.13 -10.68
CA SER A 22 18.66 3.72 -11.99
C SER A 22 19.23 5.14 -12.09
N GLY A 23 20.13 5.39 -13.05
CA GLY A 23 20.80 6.68 -13.25
C GLY A 23 22.31 6.56 -13.20
N TYR A 24 23.01 7.58 -12.68
CA TYR A 24 24.46 7.63 -12.74
C TYR A 24 25.11 7.82 -11.37
N TRP A 25 26.22 7.12 -11.12
CA TRP A 25 27.07 7.34 -9.94
C TRP A 25 26.39 7.15 -8.58
N ASN A 26 25.37 6.31 -8.48
CA ASN A 26 24.75 6.01 -7.20
C ASN A 26 25.55 4.93 -6.45
N SER A 27 25.57 5.02 -5.11
CA SER A 27 26.13 4.02 -4.23
C SER A 27 25.14 3.64 -3.14
N GLY A 28 24.91 2.34 -2.95
CA GLY A 28 23.81 1.80 -2.13
C GLY A 28 22.73 1.19 -3.01
N ASP A 29 21.56 0.90 -2.45
CA ASP A 29 20.54 0.11 -3.13
C ASP A 29 19.30 0.93 -3.52
N ARG A 30 18.77 0.64 -4.70
CA ARG A 30 17.46 1.17 -5.19
C ARG A 30 17.40 2.70 -5.28
N ASN A 31 18.50 3.37 -5.60
CA ASN A 31 18.49 4.80 -5.87
C ASN A 31 18.02 5.10 -7.30
N SER A 32 17.35 6.23 -7.50
CA SER A 32 16.93 6.76 -8.79
C SER A 32 17.43 8.20 -8.98
N GLY A 33 18.14 8.48 -10.07
CA GLY A 33 18.78 9.77 -10.32
C GLY A 33 20.30 9.69 -10.20
N ASP A 34 20.97 10.78 -9.81
CA ASP A 34 22.42 10.87 -9.93
C ASP A 34 23.15 11.16 -8.62
N ARG A 35 24.26 10.46 -8.39
CA ARG A 35 25.21 10.72 -7.29
C ARG A 35 24.57 10.63 -5.89
N ASN A 36 23.61 9.73 -5.70
CA ASN A 36 23.08 9.45 -4.38
C ASN A 36 23.98 8.43 -3.64
N SER A 37 24.10 8.58 -2.33
CA SER A 37 24.74 7.64 -1.43
C SER A 37 23.77 7.23 -0.32
N GLY A 38 23.63 5.93 -0.08
CA GLY A 38 22.61 5.34 0.80
C GLY A 38 21.51 4.64 -0.01
N ASP A 39 20.36 4.38 0.61
CA ASP A 39 19.33 3.51 0.04
C ASP A 39 18.01 4.22 -0.26
N ARG A 40 17.40 3.85 -1.39
CA ARG A 40 16.05 4.31 -1.82
C ARG A 40 15.93 5.82 -1.97
N ASN A 41 16.98 6.50 -2.40
CA ASN A 41 16.91 7.93 -2.73
C ASN A 41 16.37 8.15 -4.15
N SER A 42 15.66 9.25 -4.35
CA SER A 42 15.22 9.75 -5.65
C SER A 42 15.67 11.20 -5.82
N GLY A 43 16.28 11.54 -6.95
CA GLY A 43 16.86 12.86 -7.21
C GLY A 43 18.38 12.82 -7.22
N ASN A 44 19.05 13.88 -6.74
CA ASN A 44 20.48 14.04 -6.99
C ASN A 44 21.29 14.46 -5.76
N TRP A 45 22.50 13.93 -5.61
CA TRP A 45 23.42 14.28 -4.51
C TRP A 45 22.85 14.12 -3.09
N ASN A 46 21.96 13.16 -2.88
CA ASN A 46 21.50 12.82 -1.52
C ASN A 46 22.52 11.89 -0.83
N SER A 47 22.69 12.05 0.47
CA SER A 47 23.59 11.24 1.31
C SER A 47 22.86 10.77 2.58
N GLY A 48 22.12 9.68 2.47
CA GLY A 48 21.24 9.14 3.51
C GLY A 48 20.22 8.20 2.88
N ASP A 49 19.13 7.89 3.57
CA ASP A 49 18.12 6.96 3.06
C ASP A 49 16.77 7.65 2.81
N ARG A 50 16.05 7.17 1.79
CA ARG A 50 14.64 7.54 1.48
C ARG A 50 14.42 9.01 1.14
N ASN A 51 15.46 9.69 0.67
CA ASN A 51 15.32 11.07 0.25
C ASN A 51 14.62 11.18 -1.11
N SER A 52 13.81 12.21 -1.27
CA SER A 52 13.29 12.63 -2.58
C SER A 52 13.60 14.11 -2.76
N GLY A 53 14.64 14.45 -3.52
CA GLY A 53 15.10 15.82 -3.68
C GLY A 53 16.59 15.94 -4.03
N ILE A 54 17.20 17.06 -3.64
CA ILE A 54 18.59 17.40 -3.96
C ILE A 54 19.33 17.80 -2.68
N PHE A 55 20.56 17.31 -2.48
CA PHE A 55 21.43 17.66 -1.34
C PHE A 55 20.84 17.38 0.05
N ASN A 56 20.07 16.30 0.21
CA ASN A 56 19.58 15.89 1.53
C ASN A 56 20.57 14.96 2.25
N THR A 57 20.67 15.08 3.57
CA THR A 57 21.64 14.30 4.38
C THR A 57 21.01 13.55 5.56
N ASN A 58 19.70 13.61 5.72
CA ASN A 58 18.94 12.94 6.79
C ASN A 58 17.74 12.20 6.19
N GLU A 59 17.12 11.30 6.96
CA GLU A 59 15.85 10.69 6.53
C GLU A 59 14.71 11.72 6.67
N PRO A 60 13.92 11.99 5.61
CA PRO A 60 12.84 12.95 5.69
C PRO A 60 11.70 12.42 6.57
N LYS A 61 10.95 13.34 7.18
CA LYS A 61 9.71 13.00 7.85
C LYS A 61 8.66 12.58 6.83
N MET A 62 7.91 11.53 7.13
CA MET A 62 6.93 10.97 6.19
C MET A 62 5.63 11.78 6.19
N ARG A 63 4.88 11.68 5.09
CA ARG A 63 3.52 12.22 4.99
C ARG A 63 2.51 11.08 5.12
N ALA A 64 1.41 11.35 5.80
CA ALA A 64 0.26 10.46 5.88
C ALA A 64 -1.02 11.29 5.70
N PHE A 65 -1.95 10.80 4.87
CA PHE A 65 -3.22 11.48 4.59
C PHE A 65 -3.06 12.96 4.19
N ASN A 66 -2.14 13.21 3.25
CA ASN A 66 -1.81 14.54 2.72
C ASN A 66 -1.28 15.55 3.76
N LYS A 67 -0.87 15.09 4.94
CA LYS A 67 -0.30 15.93 6.00
C LYS A 67 1.07 15.39 6.40
N ASP A 68 1.95 16.30 6.77
CA ASP A 68 3.27 15.94 7.30
C ASP A 68 3.10 15.28 8.68
N THR A 69 4.05 14.43 9.04
CA THR A 69 4.12 13.80 10.36
C THR A 69 5.43 14.20 11.02
N ASP A 70 5.53 14.03 12.33
CA ASP A 70 6.79 14.25 13.06
C ASP A 70 7.69 13.01 13.08
N MET A 71 7.37 11.97 12.32
CA MET A 71 8.12 10.71 12.25
C MET A 71 8.73 10.43 10.89
N THR A 72 9.91 9.83 10.88
CA THR A 72 10.48 9.24 9.66
C THR A 72 9.75 7.95 9.31
N TYR A 73 9.98 7.43 8.11
CA TYR A 73 9.40 6.13 7.74
C TYR A 73 9.98 5.00 8.59
N THR A 74 11.27 5.05 8.95
CA THR A 74 11.89 4.09 9.88
C THR A 74 11.18 4.09 11.25
N GLU A 75 10.99 5.26 11.86
CA GLU A 75 10.29 5.40 13.15
C GLU A 75 8.84 4.88 13.05
N PHE A 76 8.14 5.16 11.94
CA PHE A 76 6.81 4.62 11.68
C PHE A 76 6.80 3.09 11.65
N ARG A 77 7.76 2.47 10.93
CA ARG A 77 7.86 1.01 10.79
C ARG A 77 8.11 0.33 12.14
N GLU A 78 8.97 0.90 12.96
CA GLU A 78 9.27 0.42 14.30
C GLU A 78 8.06 0.52 15.23
N LYS A 79 7.34 1.65 15.18
CA LYS A 79 6.20 1.90 16.07
C LYS A 79 4.92 1.15 15.68
N PHE A 80 4.59 1.10 14.39
CA PHE A 80 3.29 0.60 13.92
C PHE A 80 3.36 -0.81 13.33
N GLY A 81 4.52 -1.29 12.87
CA GLY A 81 4.61 -2.52 12.08
C GLY A 81 3.78 -2.46 10.79
N TYR A 82 3.52 -3.61 10.16
CA TYR A 82 2.47 -3.75 9.14
C TYR A 82 1.44 -4.77 9.59
N LYS A 83 0.16 -4.45 9.39
CA LYS A 83 -0.95 -5.39 9.51
C LYS A 83 -1.55 -5.58 8.12
N ASP A 84 -0.83 -6.36 7.32
CA ASP A 84 -1.20 -6.62 5.93
C ASP A 84 -2.58 -7.28 5.86
N ILE A 85 -3.40 -6.81 4.92
CA ILE A 85 -4.64 -7.49 4.54
C ILE A 85 -4.37 -8.24 3.25
N ASP A 86 -5.04 -9.37 3.06
CA ASP A 86 -5.02 -10.04 1.76
C ASP A 86 -5.63 -9.10 0.72
N PHE A 87 -4.86 -8.75 -0.30
CA PHE A 87 -5.24 -7.75 -1.30
C PHE A 87 -5.30 -8.40 -2.69
N PRO A 88 -6.42 -9.08 -3.02
CA PRO A 88 -6.46 -9.89 -4.21
C PRO A 88 -6.79 -9.03 -5.44
N LEU A 89 -5.75 -8.63 -6.19
CA LEU A 89 -5.94 -8.02 -7.52
C LEU A 89 -6.48 -9.01 -8.55
N ASN A 90 -6.29 -10.31 -8.32
CA ASN A 90 -6.83 -11.38 -9.14
C ASN A 90 -7.50 -12.40 -8.23
N VAL A 91 -8.75 -12.74 -8.54
CA VAL A 91 -9.54 -13.72 -7.77
C VAL A 91 -10.01 -14.80 -8.72
N TRP A 92 -9.81 -16.06 -8.34
CA TRP A 92 -10.43 -17.17 -9.05
C TRP A 92 -11.94 -17.13 -8.83
N ARG A 93 -12.72 -17.09 -9.91
CA ARG A 93 -14.18 -17.21 -9.87
C ARG A 93 -14.56 -18.57 -10.40
N GLY A 94 -15.05 -19.43 -9.51
CA GLY A 94 -15.55 -20.75 -9.87
C GLY A 94 -16.80 -20.64 -10.74
N LYS A 95 -17.07 -21.65 -11.57
CA LYS A 95 -18.21 -21.70 -12.50
C LYS A 95 -19.57 -21.40 -11.86
N GLU A 96 -19.73 -21.69 -10.56
CA GLU A 96 -20.98 -21.47 -9.81
C GLU A 96 -21.12 -20.03 -9.29
N GLU A 97 -20.01 -19.31 -9.18
CA GLU A 97 -19.96 -17.90 -8.78
C GLU A 97 -20.03 -16.95 -9.97
N MET A 98 -19.86 -17.47 -11.19
CA MET A 98 -19.90 -16.68 -12.42
C MET A 98 -21.34 -16.25 -12.74
N THR A 99 -21.50 -14.94 -12.97
CA THR A 99 -22.73 -14.33 -13.49
C THR A 99 -23.01 -14.75 -14.93
N ASP A 100 -24.26 -14.62 -15.37
CA ASP A 100 -24.65 -14.97 -16.74
C ASP A 100 -23.94 -14.07 -17.78
N GLU A 101 -23.68 -12.80 -17.46
CA GLU A 101 -22.87 -11.91 -18.30
C GLU A 101 -21.42 -12.39 -18.41
N GLU A 102 -20.80 -12.81 -17.31
CA GLU A 102 -19.44 -13.35 -17.32
C GLU A 102 -19.36 -14.65 -18.12
N LYS A 103 -20.37 -15.52 -18.00
CA LYS A 103 -20.45 -16.77 -18.76
C LYS A 103 -20.59 -16.54 -20.27
N LYS A 104 -21.18 -15.42 -20.69
CA LYS A 104 -21.28 -15.01 -22.10
C LYS A 104 -19.98 -14.42 -22.65
N LEU A 105 -19.20 -13.74 -21.81
CA LEU A 105 -18.01 -12.99 -22.24
C LEU A 105 -16.70 -13.78 -22.15
N VAL A 106 -16.61 -14.75 -21.24
CA VAL A 106 -15.37 -15.49 -20.99
C VAL A 106 -15.38 -16.78 -21.81
N GLU A 107 -14.47 -16.95 -22.75
CA GLU A 107 -14.42 -18.20 -23.52
C GLU A 107 -13.74 -19.32 -22.73
N GLY A 108 -14.31 -20.53 -22.77
CA GLY A 108 -13.70 -21.73 -22.19
C GLY A 108 -13.75 -21.82 -20.65
N TRP A 109 -14.60 -21.02 -19.98
CA TRP A 109 -14.75 -21.10 -18.51
C TRP A 109 -15.29 -22.45 -18.04
N GLU A 110 -16.13 -23.10 -18.84
CA GLU A 110 -16.80 -24.34 -18.45
C GLU A 110 -15.78 -25.48 -18.29
N GLN A 111 -14.89 -25.64 -19.28
CA GLN A 111 -13.82 -26.66 -19.25
C GLN A 111 -12.81 -26.40 -18.14
N ARG A 112 -12.55 -25.13 -17.82
CA ARG A 112 -11.65 -24.72 -16.73
C ARG A 112 -12.31 -24.73 -15.35
N GLY A 113 -13.63 -24.92 -15.26
CA GLY A 113 -14.39 -24.83 -14.02
C GLY A 113 -14.48 -23.40 -13.44
N GLY A 114 -14.20 -22.37 -14.24
CA GLY A 114 -14.13 -20.98 -13.80
C GLY A 114 -13.15 -20.14 -14.62
N TYR A 115 -12.80 -18.96 -14.09
CA TYR A 115 -11.79 -18.09 -14.67
C TYR A 115 -11.11 -17.21 -13.61
N LEU A 116 -9.91 -16.72 -13.94
CA LEU A 116 -9.22 -15.73 -13.11
C LEU A 116 -9.76 -14.34 -13.46
N LYS A 117 -10.39 -13.68 -12.48
CA LYS A 117 -10.95 -12.34 -12.63
C LYS A 117 -10.01 -11.30 -12.05
N THR A 118 -9.58 -10.34 -12.88
CA THR A 118 -8.86 -9.16 -12.42
C THR A 118 -9.83 -8.15 -11.82
N LEU A 119 -9.57 -7.72 -10.59
CA LEU A 119 -10.35 -6.72 -9.89
C LEU A 119 -9.77 -5.32 -10.11
N SER A 120 -10.66 -4.32 -10.23
CA SER A 120 -10.24 -2.92 -10.08
C SER A 120 -9.69 -2.70 -8.66
N TYR A 121 -8.76 -1.77 -8.49
CA TYR A 121 -8.14 -1.46 -7.19
C TYR A 121 -9.12 -1.32 -6.02
N LYS A 122 -10.22 -0.55 -6.19
CA LYS A 122 -11.26 -0.39 -5.15
C LYS A 122 -12.03 -1.68 -4.84
N LYS A 123 -12.22 -2.57 -5.82
CA LYS A 123 -12.85 -3.88 -5.61
C LYS A 123 -11.91 -4.82 -4.85
N ALA A 124 -10.62 -4.80 -5.14
CA ALA A 124 -9.62 -5.54 -4.36
C ALA A 124 -9.57 -5.06 -2.89
N TRP A 125 -9.65 -3.74 -2.67
CA TRP A 125 -9.81 -3.17 -1.33
C TRP A 125 -11.09 -3.65 -0.63
N ALA A 126 -12.23 -3.65 -1.33
CA ALA A 126 -13.48 -4.11 -0.75
C ALA A 126 -13.43 -5.59 -0.32
N GLU A 127 -12.86 -6.46 -1.15
CA GLU A 127 -12.67 -7.88 -0.83
C GLU A 127 -11.70 -8.08 0.34
N GLY A 128 -10.53 -7.43 0.28
CA GLY A 128 -9.54 -7.52 1.34
C GLY A 128 -10.04 -6.97 2.67
N TRP A 129 -10.74 -5.84 2.65
CA TRP A 129 -11.32 -5.24 3.85
C TRP A 129 -12.45 -6.06 4.44
N ARG A 130 -13.27 -6.70 3.60
CA ARG A 130 -14.32 -7.63 4.07
C ARG A 130 -13.71 -8.78 4.87
N ASN A 131 -12.60 -9.33 4.39
CA ASN A 131 -11.91 -10.48 5.00
C ASN A 131 -10.94 -10.09 6.13
N ALA A 132 -10.62 -8.81 6.26
CA ALA A 132 -9.71 -8.31 7.29
C ALA A 132 -10.29 -8.48 8.70
N THR A 133 -9.41 -8.85 9.64
CA THR A 133 -9.69 -8.91 11.07
C THR A 133 -9.98 -7.53 11.63
N GLN A 134 -10.62 -7.47 12.80
CA GLN A 134 -10.86 -6.20 13.46
C GLN A 134 -9.56 -5.49 13.82
N GLU A 135 -8.54 -6.23 14.27
CA GLU A 135 -7.21 -5.69 14.56
C GLU A 135 -6.57 -5.02 13.33
N GLN A 136 -6.65 -5.66 12.15
CA GLN A 136 -6.17 -5.06 10.90
C GLN A 136 -6.93 -3.77 10.58
N LYS A 137 -8.26 -3.79 10.68
CA LYS A 137 -9.10 -2.62 10.42
C LYS A 137 -8.78 -1.46 11.38
N ASP A 138 -8.57 -1.77 12.64
CA ASP A 138 -8.23 -0.78 13.67
C ASP A 138 -6.82 -0.23 13.48
N TRP A 139 -5.87 -1.06 13.02
CA TRP A 139 -4.54 -0.61 12.64
C TRP A 139 -4.60 0.48 11.55
N TYR A 140 -5.36 0.27 10.47
CA TYR A 140 -5.52 1.28 9.42
C TYR A 140 -6.13 2.59 9.94
N LYS A 141 -7.10 2.50 10.86
CA LYS A 141 -7.71 3.67 11.51
C LYS A 141 -6.78 4.37 12.50
N SER A 142 -5.75 3.68 13.00
CA SER A 142 -4.77 4.22 13.94
C SER A 142 -3.61 4.98 13.26
N LEU A 143 -3.52 4.93 11.93
CA LEU A 143 -2.42 5.53 11.19
C LEU A 143 -2.31 7.04 11.45
N PRO A 144 -1.09 7.62 11.43
CA PRO A 144 -0.90 9.05 11.61
C PRO A 144 -1.77 9.86 10.64
N ASN A 145 -2.38 10.95 11.12
CA ASN A 145 -3.23 11.83 10.33
C ASN A 145 -4.46 11.17 9.70
N PHE A 146 -4.91 10.00 10.18
CA PHE A 146 -6.02 9.25 9.58
C PHE A 146 -7.21 10.13 9.21
N ASP A 147 -7.60 10.07 7.94
CA ASP A 147 -8.73 10.82 7.38
C ASP A 147 -9.64 9.87 6.62
N LYS A 148 -10.86 9.69 7.13
CA LYS A 148 -11.86 8.77 6.56
C LYS A 148 -12.25 9.11 5.13
N THR A 149 -12.21 10.39 4.75
CA THR A 149 -12.59 10.86 3.42
C THR A 149 -11.50 10.51 2.41
N ILE A 150 -10.24 10.77 2.77
CA ILE A 150 -9.09 10.38 1.93
C ILE A 150 -9.01 8.84 1.85
N PHE A 151 -9.20 8.14 2.97
CA PHE A 151 -9.25 6.68 3.00
C PHE A 151 -10.31 6.15 2.03
N ALA A 152 -11.54 6.68 2.09
CA ALA A 152 -12.63 6.29 1.18
C ALA A 152 -12.32 6.65 -0.29
N SER A 153 -11.65 7.78 -0.56
CA SER A 153 -11.31 8.16 -1.94
C SER A 153 -10.33 7.18 -2.59
N ILE A 154 -9.36 6.67 -1.82
CA ILE A 154 -8.33 5.72 -2.27
C ILE A 154 -8.91 4.31 -2.35
N THR A 155 -9.55 3.86 -1.27
CA THR A 155 -9.95 2.45 -1.11
C THR A 155 -11.36 2.16 -1.63
N GLY A 156 -12.24 3.17 -1.67
CA GLY A 156 -13.67 3.01 -1.91
C GLY A 156 -14.48 2.60 -0.67
N ILE A 157 -13.85 2.46 0.49
CA ILE A 157 -14.50 2.04 1.73
C ILE A 157 -14.98 3.27 2.50
N ASP A 158 -16.30 3.45 2.55
CA ASP A 158 -16.93 4.49 3.36
C ASP A 158 -17.05 4.02 4.81
N LEU A 159 -16.16 4.54 5.67
CA LEU A 159 -16.24 4.36 7.12
C LEU A 159 -17.25 5.38 7.67
N LYS A 160 -18.53 5.14 7.39
CA LYS A 160 -19.60 5.84 8.10
C LYS A 160 -19.40 5.63 9.59
N GLU A 161 -19.59 6.67 10.38
CA GLU A 161 -19.63 6.52 11.83
C GLU A 161 -20.70 5.48 12.14
N GLU A 162 -20.33 4.41 12.86
CA GLU A 162 -21.34 3.61 13.53
C GLU A 162 -22.13 4.58 14.39
N GLN A 163 -23.39 4.81 14.03
CA GLN A 163 -24.30 5.49 14.91
C GLN A 163 -24.20 4.72 16.24
N PRO A 164 -23.80 5.37 17.35
CA PRO A 164 -23.70 4.69 18.63
C PRO A 164 -25.03 4.00 18.86
N LYS A 165 -25.00 2.68 19.06
CA LYS A 165 -26.23 1.89 19.19
C LYS A 165 -27.13 2.62 20.19
N GLU A 166 -28.26 3.14 19.70
CA GLU A 166 -29.21 3.86 20.54
C GLU A 166 -29.70 2.98 21.69
N THR A 167 -29.52 1.66 21.55
CA THR A 167 -29.86 0.67 22.56
C THR A 167 -28.75 -0.36 22.74
N ILE A 168 -28.30 -0.57 23.98
CA ILE A 168 -27.46 -1.72 24.37
C ILE A 168 -28.30 -2.73 25.12
N GLU A 169 -28.05 -4.03 24.92
CA GLU A 169 -28.76 -5.11 25.62
C GLU A 169 -27.84 -5.78 26.64
N ILE A 170 -28.25 -5.80 27.91
CA ILE A 170 -27.56 -6.49 29.00
C ILE A 170 -28.60 -7.36 29.70
N ASP A 171 -28.35 -8.67 29.78
CA ASP A 171 -29.24 -9.65 30.43
C ASP A 171 -30.71 -9.60 29.93
N GLY A 172 -30.92 -9.38 28.64
CA GLY A 172 -32.25 -9.28 28.03
C GLY A 172 -32.95 -7.92 28.23
N VAL A 173 -32.30 -6.96 28.89
CA VAL A 173 -32.82 -5.60 29.10
C VAL A 173 -32.18 -4.64 28.11
N LYS A 174 -33.02 -3.90 27.37
CA LYS A 174 -32.62 -2.88 26.39
C LYS A 174 -32.48 -1.51 27.06
N TYR A 175 -31.27 -0.98 27.13
CA TYR A 175 -30.95 0.34 27.66
C TYR A 175 -30.78 1.35 26.54
N LYS A 176 -31.58 2.42 26.55
CA LYS A 176 -31.40 3.52 25.60
C LYS A 176 -30.24 4.41 26.01
N ARG A 177 -29.43 4.85 25.04
CA ARG A 177 -28.38 5.86 25.26
C ARG A 177 -29.02 7.12 25.84
N ILE A 178 -28.63 7.50 27.05
CA ILE A 178 -29.03 8.79 27.65
C ILE A 178 -28.21 9.86 26.93
N VAL A 179 -28.89 10.83 26.34
CA VAL A 179 -28.31 12.02 25.69
C VAL A 179 -28.02 13.07 26.73
#